data_AF-A0A6P3Z6D5-F1
#
_entry.id   AF-A0A6P3Z6D5-F1
#
_cell.length_a   1.000
_cell.length_b   1.000
_cell.length_c   1.000
_cell.angle_alpha   90.00
_cell.angle_beta   90.00
_cell.angle_gamma   90.00
#
_symmetry.space_group_name_H-M   'P 1'
#
loop_
_entity.id
_entity.type
_entity.pdbx_description
1 polymer ?
#
loop_
_entity_poly.entity_id
_entity_poly.type
_entity_poly.pdbx_seq_one_letter_code
_entity_poly.pdbx_strand_id
1 'polypeptide(L)'
;MPKVRRVRSSSFDGSRAPYPCTSKDGDSCKPPNADSLKNVKEWDEARCPICMEHPHNAVLLKCSSYENGCRPYMCNTSYRHSNCFDQFCKSSMLYPSTAILQEIPLTSTASRRMSEERSLPGQTMSCASQLQSKLVCPLCRGEIFGYNVVEPARQYMNNKVRSCSSESCHFSGTYSELRRHARSEHPSVRPSEVDP
;
A
#
# COMPACT_ATOMS: atom_id res chain seq x y z
N MET A 1 -26.92 -17.79 61.77
CA MET A 1 -26.78 -16.75 62.83
C MET A 1 -26.10 -15.51 62.24
N PRO A 2 -26.61 -14.28 62.46
CA PRO A 2 -26.26 -13.09 61.66
C PRO A 2 -25.37 -12.06 62.38
N LYS A 3 -24.69 -11.19 61.62
CA LYS A 3 -24.15 -9.90 62.13
C LYS A 3 -24.12 -8.76 61.07
N VAL A 4 -25.31 -8.40 60.62
CA VAL A 4 -25.87 -7.02 60.68
C VAL A 4 -25.00 -5.80 60.27
N ARG A 5 -25.42 -5.14 59.17
CA ARG A 5 -25.35 -3.68 58.82
C ARG A 5 -23.99 -2.99 58.56
N ARG A 6 -23.90 -2.39 57.38
CA ARG A 6 -24.14 -0.93 57.21
C ARG A 6 -24.76 -0.61 55.85
N VAL A 7 -25.64 0.39 55.81
CA VAL A 7 -26.37 0.91 54.62
C VAL A 7 -25.96 2.36 54.40
N ARG A 8 -26.12 2.86 53.16
CA ARG A 8 -25.97 4.24 52.61
C ARG A 8 -24.74 4.40 51.70
N SER A 9 -24.82 5.13 50.58
CA SER A 9 -25.98 5.68 49.85
C SER A 9 -25.59 5.91 48.39
N SER A 10 -26.55 5.82 47.47
CA SER A 10 -26.40 6.35 46.11
C SER A 10 -26.44 7.88 46.12
N SER A 11 -25.46 8.51 45.45
CA SER A 11 -25.55 9.91 45.02
C SER A 11 -25.01 10.01 43.60
N PHE A 12 -25.93 10.19 42.65
CA PHE A 12 -25.60 10.64 41.30
C PHE A 12 -25.30 12.14 41.34
N ASP A 13 -24.09 12.51 40.91
CA ASP A 13 -23.69 13.82 40.42
C ASP A 13 -22.43 13.52 39.56
N GLY A 14 -22.20 14.03 38.37
CA GLY A 14 -22.58 15.34 37.85
C GLY A 14 -21.30 16.02 37.34
N SER A 15 -20.95 15.76 36.09
CA SER A 15 -20.06 16.60 35.27
C SER A 15 -18.70 17.03 35.85
N ARG A 16 -17.62 16.28 35.54
CA ARG A 16 -16.33 16.87 35.10
C ARG A 16 -15.36 15.83 34.54
N ALA A 17 -14.78 16.12 33.38
CA ALA A 17 -13.60 15.44 32.87
C ALA A 17 -12.33 16.09 33.44
N PRO A 18 -11.35 15.29 33.91
CA PRO A 18 -9.98 15.74 33.97
C PRO A 18 -9.01 14.66 33.44
N TYR A 19 -8.53 14.82 32.22
CA TYR A 19 -7.19 14.32 31.87
C TYR A 19 -6.18 15.12 32.72
N PRO A 20 -5.31 14.42 33.46
CA PRO A 20 -3.92 14.41 33.01
C PRO A 20 -3.21 13.08 33.29
N CYS A 21 -2.51 12.53 32.30
CA CYS A 21 -1.48 11.52 32.54
C CYS A 21 -0.18 11.93 31.83
N THR A 22 0.65 12.67 32.55
CA THR A 22 1.99 13.08 32.12
C THR A 22 2.98 11.96 32.42
N SER A 23 3.22 11.07 31.45
CA SER A 23 4.40 10.21 31.48
C SER A 23 5.61 11.00 30.99
N LYS A 24 6.57 11.22 31.89
CA LYS A 24 7.87 11.82 31.56
C LYS A 24 8.83 10.73 31.08
N ASP A 25 8.88 10.51 29.78
CA ASP A 25 10.02 9.84 29.16
C ASP A 25 10.85 10.89 28.42
N GLY A 26 12.07 11.11 28.91
CA GLY A 26 12.98 12.08 28.35
C GLY A 26 13.72 11.49 27.17
N ASP A 27 13.28 11.83 25.95
CA ASP A 27 14.14 11.80 24.77
C ASP A 27 14.12 13.18 24.09
N SER A 28 15.22 13.51 23.42
CA SER A 28 15.58 14.90 23.13
C SER A 28 14.69 15.51 22.05
N CYS A 29 13.92 16.54 22.42
CA CYS A 29 13.17 17.38 21.47
C CYS A 29 14.11 18.20 20.59
N LYS A 30 14.79 17.56 19.63
CA LYS A 30 15.25 18.26 18.44
C LYS A 30 14.00 18.79 17.73
N PRO A 31 13.92 20.10 17.40
CA PRO A 31 12.83 20.59 16.58
C PRO A 31 12.85 19.82 15.25
N PRO A 32 11.68 19.40 14.71
CA PRO A 32 11.66 18.76 13.40
C PRO A 32 12.29 19.72 12.39
N ASN A 33 13.28 19.23 11.64
CA ASN A 33 13.89 20.02 10.57
C ASN A 33 12.76 20.45 9.60
N ALA A 34 12.83 21.67 9.07
CA ALA A 34 11.88 22.18 8.10
C ALA A 34 11.67 21.21 6.91
N ASP A 35 12.71 20.48 6.49
CA ASP A 35 12.58 19.46 5.45
C ASP A 35 11.86 18.19 5.95
N SER A 36 12.05 17.77 7.20
CA SER A 36 11.24 16.70 7.81
C SER A 36 9.76 17.08 7.88
N LEU A 37 9.45 18.35 8.20
CA LEU A 37 8.07 18.85 8.25
C LEU A 37 7.40 18.86 6.86
N LYS A 38 8.12 19.30 5.81
CA LYS A 38 7.64 19.23 4.41
C LYS A 38 7.35 17.79 3.99
N ASN A 39 8.26 16.86 4.28
CA ASN A 39 8.10 15.44 3.97
C ASN A 39 6.89 14.84 4.70
N VAL A 40 6.69 15.14 5.99
CA VAL A 40 5.52 14.66 6.74
C VAL A 40 4.22 15.16 6.12
N LYS A 41 4.15 16.41 5.66
CA LYS A 41 2.97 16.94 4.96
C LYS A 41 2.72 16.21 3.62
N GLU A 42 3.77 15.99 2.82
CA GLU A 42 3.68 15.21 1.57
C GLU A 42 3.12 13.80 1.82
N TRP A 43 3.61 13.11 2.85
CA TRP A 43 3.14 11.77 3.21
C TRP A 43 1.77 11.76 3.89
N ASP A 44 1.35 12.90 4.46
CA ASP A 44 0.01 13.06 5.01
C ASP A 44 -1.04 13.17 3.91
N GLU A 45 -0.74 13.93 2.85
CA GLU A 45 -1.59 14.19 1.69
C GLU A 45 -1.51 13.09 0.61
N ALA A 46 -0.46 12.25 0.60
CA ALA A 46 -0.31 11.12 -0.32
C ALA A 46 -1.54 10.18 -0.29
N ARG A 47 -2.04 9.79 -1.47
CA ARG A 47 -3.11 8.79 -1.66
C ARG A 47 -2.74 7.84 -2.79
N CYS A 48 -3.15 6.58 -2.68
CA CYS A 48 -2.98 5.59 -3.73
C CYS A 48 -4.02 5.81 -4.85
N PRO A 49 -3.63 6.00 -6.12
CA PRO A 49 -4.58 6.31 -7.20
C PRO A 49 -5.60 5.23 -7.56
N ILE A 50 -5.51 4.02 -6.99
CA ILE A 50 -6.44 2.91 -7.25
C ILE A 50 -7.43 2.76 -6.10
N CYS A 51 -6.96 2.60 -4.86
CA CYS A 51 -7.86 2.43 -3.71
C CYS A 51 -8.24 3.75 -3.02
N MET A 52 -7.76 4.90 -3.51
CA MET A 52 -7.99 6.27 -2.99
C MET A 52 -7.59 6.53 -1.53
N GLU A 53 -7.05 5.51 -0.87
CA GLU A 53 -6.62 5.50 0.52
C GLU A 53 -5.12 5.81 0.69
N HIS A 54 -4.69 5.86 1.96
CA HIS A 54 -3.29 5.74 2.37
C HIS A 54 -2.49 4.69 1.53
N PRO A 55 -1.28 4.90 0.99
CA PRO A 55 -0.48 3.78 0.47
C PRO A 55 -0.04 2.78 1.56
N HIS A 56 -0.40 1.50 1.45
CA HIS A 56 0.12 0.43 2.32
C HIS A 56 1.38 -0.23 1.72
N ASN A 57 2.39 -0.47 2.56
CA ASN A 57 3.73 -0.91 2.14
C ASN A 57 4.29 -0.06 0.99
N ALA A 58 4.14 1.26 1.11
CA ALA A 58 4.24 2.23 0.02
C ALA A 58 5.47 2.05 -0.88
N VAL A 59 5.25 2.24 -2.19
CA VAL A 59 6.28 2.50 -3.20
C VAL A 59 6.00 3.85 -3.88
N LEU A 60 7.06 4.54 -4.29
CA LEU A 60 7.02 5.82 -5.00
C LEU A 60 7.40 5.59 -6.46
N LEU A 61 6.56 5.98 -7.43
CA LEU A 61 6.92 5.84 -8.85
C LEU A 61 7.83 6.99 -9.29
N LYS A 62 8.82 6.68 -10.13
CA LYS A 62 9.66 7.66 -10.82
C LYS A 62 9.11 7.91 -12.21
N CYS A 63 8.66 9.13 -12.46
CA CYS A 63 8.13 9.58 -13.75
C CYS A 63 8.88 10.80 -14.28
N SER A 64 8.61 11.21 -15.52
CA SER A 64 9.23 12.39 -16.14
C SER A 64 9.04 13.70 -15.38
N SER A 65 8.04 13.81 -14.51
CA SER A 65 7.80 14.99 -13.65
C SER A 65 8.31 14.82 -12.21
N TYR A 66 9.13 13.80 -11.92
CA TYR A 66 9.62 13.52 -10.57
C TYR A 66 10.44 14.70 -9.98
N GLU A 67 11.33 15.32 -10.76
CA GLU A 67 12.09 16.49 -10.30
C GLU A 67 11.20 17.73 -10.11
N ASN A 68 10.07 17.80 -10.83
CA ASN A 68 9.04 18.83 -10.66
C ASN A 68 8.09 18.56 -9.47
N GLY A 69 8.48 17.70 -8.52
CA GLY A 69 7.71 17.39 -7.32
C GLY A 69 6.58 16.37 -7.51
N CYS A 70 6.50 15.66 -8.65
CA CYS A 70 5.50 14.59 -8.78
C CYS A 70 5.85 13.42 -7.86
N ARG A 71 4.94 13.08 -6.93
CA ARG A 71 5.14 12.06 -5.89
C ARG A 71 4.02 11.00 -5.87
N PRO A 72 3.87 10.19 -6.94
CA PRO A 72 2.86 9.13 -7.02
C PRO A 72 3.23 7.95 -6.10
N TYR A 73 2.58 7.86 -4.95
CA TYR A 73 2.73 6.70 -4.06
C TYR A 73 1.64 5.65 -4.32
N MET A 74 1.99 4.36 -4.25
CA MET A 74 1.05 3.24 -4.46
C MET A 74 1.18 2.15 -3.40
N CYS A 75 0.09 1.43 -3.16
CA CYS A 75 0.11 0.22 -2.33
C CYS A 75 0.88 -0.91 -3.04
N ASN A 76 1.89 -1.47 -2.38
CA ASN A 76 2.64 -2.63 -2.87
C ASN A 76 2.57 -3.77 -1.84
N THR A 77 1.36 -4.32 -1.67
CA THR A 77 1.06 -5.34 -0.65
C THR A 77 1.00 -6.75 -1.26
N SER A 78 0.70 -7.77 -0.46
CA SER A 78 0.40 -9.11 -1.00
C SER A 78 -1.02 -9.22 -1.55
N TYR A 79 -1.31 -10.25 -2.35
CA TYR A 79 -2.65 -10.62 -2.88
C TYR A 79 -3.82 -10.63 -1.87
N ARG A 80 -3.56 -10.81 -0.56
CA ARG A 80 -4.57 -10.70 0.52
C ARG A 80 -5.00 -9.28 0.89
N HIS A 81 -4.48 -8.28 0.18
CA HIS A 81 -4.70 -6.85 0.39
C HIS A 81 -4.75 -6.16 -0.98
N SER A 82 -5.07 -4.86 -1.01
CA SER A 82 -5.06 -4.02 -2.22
C SER A 82 -3.64 -3.90 -2.80
N ASN A 83 -3.23 -4.87 -3.63
CA ASN A 83 -1.95 -4.89 -4.32
C ASN A 83 -1.97 -3.97 -5.56
N CYS A 84 -2.25 -2.69 -5.31
CA CYS A 84 -2.54 -1.70 -6.35
C CYS A 84 -1.41 -1.53 -7.36
N PHE A 85 -0.15 -1.59 -6.93
CA PHE A 85 1.00 -1.47 -7.82
C PHE A 85 1.08 -2.62 -8.85
N ASP A 86 0.80 -3.85 -8.44
CA ASP A 86 0.71 -5.01 -9.33
C ASP A 86 -0.48 -4.90 -10.29
N GLN A 87 -1.65 -4.48 -9.80
CA GLN A 87 -2.82 -4.21 -10.64
C GLN A 87 -2.56 -3.11 -11.68
N PHE A 88 -1.85 -2.05 -11.31
CA PHE A 88 -1.45 -0.95 -12.20
C PHE A 88 -0.52 -1.40 -13.32
N CYS A 89 0.49 -2.21 -12.99
CA CYS A 89 1.39 -2.81 -13.99
C CYS A 89 0.62 -3.76 -14.93
N LYS A 90 -0.27 -4.61 -14.39
CA LYS A 90 -1.09 -5.55 -15.17
C LYS A 90 -2.07 -4.85 -16.10
N SER A 91 -2.87 -3.92 -15.60
CA SER A 91 -3.88 -3.21 -16.43
C SER A 91 -3.24 -2.47 -17.58
N SER A 92 -2.05 -1.90 -17.38
CA SER A 92 -1.30 -1.21 -18.44
C SER A 92 -0.66 -2.16 -19.46
N MET A 93 -0.42 -3.44 -19.11
CA MET A 93 0.02 -4.48 -20.06
C MET A 93 -1.14 -5.14 -20.81
N LEU A 94 -2.38 -5.11 -20.29
CA LEU A 94 -3.55 -5.72 -20.93
C LEU A 94 -4.06 -4.95 -22.15
N TYR A 95 -3.54 -3.74 -22.41
CA TYR A 95 -3.72 -3.01 -23.65
C TYR A 95 -2.37 -2.88 -24.38
N PRO A 96 -1.80 -3.97 -24.96
CA PRO A 96 -0.85 -3.78 -26.04
C PRO A 96 -1.61 -3.03 -27.13
N SER A 97 -1.19 -1.79 -27.43
CA SER A 97 -1.88 -0.95 -28.40
C SER A 97 -2.20 -1.75 -29.65
N THR A 98 -3.47 -1.74 -30.09
CA THR A 98 -3.92 -2.24 -31.38
C THR A 98 -3.43 -1.33 -32.51
N ALA A 99 -2.11 -1.13 -32.56
CA ALA A 99 -1.38 -0.51 -33.63
C ALA A 99 -1.28 -1.52 -34.78
N ILE A 100 -2.25 -1.43 -35.67
CA ILE A 100 -2.38 -2.14 -36.95
C ILE A 100 -1.05 -2.25 -37.69
N LEU A 101 -0.70 -3.46 -38.17
CA LEU A 101 0.00 -3.64 -39.46
C LEU A 101 -0.37 -4.95 -40.18
N GLN A 102 -0.25 -4.88 -41.51
CA GLN A 102 -0.97 -5.66 -42.53
C GLN A 102 -0.03 -5.83 -43.76
N GLU A 103 0.12 -6.99 -44.43
CA GLU A 103 -0.49 -8.31 -44.21
C GLU A 103 0.29 -9.47 -44.89
N ILE A 104 0.36 -10.65 -44.23
CA ILE A 104 0.68 -11.99 -44.80
C ILE A 104 2.11 -12.17 -45.48
N PRO A 105 2.53 -13.34 -46.08
CA PRO A 105 3.52 -14.23 -45.42
C PRO A 105 4.69 -14.84 -46.27
N LEU A 106 5.43 -15.75 -45.61
CA LEU A 106 6.27 -16.88 -46.12
C LEU A 106 7.72 -16.58 -46.60
N THR A 107 8.70 -17.17 -45.90
CA THR A 107 9.55 -18.27 -46.45
C THR A 107 10.38 -18.96 -45.34
N SER A 108 10.76 -20.22 -45.59
CA SER A 108 11.31 -21.17 -44.59
C SER A 108 12.83 -21.05 -44.36
N THR A 109 13.33 -21.39 -43.16
CA THR A 109 14.14 -22.60 -42.86
C THR A 109 14.87 -22.58 -41.50
N ALA A 110 15.00 -23.77 -40.88
CA ALA A 110 15.98 -24.26 -39.87
C ALA A 110 16.75 -23.26 -38.96
N SER A 111 16.89 -23.45 -37.64
CA SER A 111 17.36 -24.69 -37.01
C SER A 111 17.32 -24.66 -35.47
N ARG A 112 17.41 -25.86 -34.89
CA ARG A 112 17.38 -26.23 -33.46
C ARG A 112 18.33 -25.42 -32.54
N ARG A 113 17.90 -25.24 -31.28
CA ARG A 113 18.61 -25.82 -30.10
C ARG A 113 17.68 -25.97 -28.89
N MET A 114 17.77 -27.13 -28.26
CA MET A 114 17.19 -27.41 -26.94
C MET A 114 18.10 -26.86 -25.84
N SER A 115 17.52 -26.39 -24.74
CA SER A 115 18.12 -26.46 -23.41
C SER A 115 17.01 -26.64 -22.38
N GLU A 116 17.03 -27.76 -21.69
CA GLU A 116 16.10 -28.07 -20.60
C GLU A 116 16.63 -27.57 -19.25
N GLU A 117 15.68 -27.28 -18.36
CA GLU A 117 15.74 -27.41 -16.90
C GLU A 117 16.94 -26.88 -16.09
N ARG A 118 16.68 -25.88 -15.23
CA ARG A 118 17.13 -25.98 -13.83
C ARG A 118 16.23 -25.20 -12.85
N SER A 119 15.83 -25.89 -11.79
CA SER A 119 14.94 -25.40 -10.71
C SER A 119 15.59 -24.37 -9.78
N LEU A 120 14.76 -23.51 -9.14
CA LEU A 120 14.72 -23.23 -7.68
C LEU A 120 13.67 -22.13 -7.33
N PRO A 121 13.02 -22.16 -6.14
CA PRO A 121 11.98 -21.21 -5.77
C PRO A 121 12.56 -19.99 -5.02
N GLY A 122 12.39 -18.80 -5.60
CA GLY A 122 12.87 -17.56 -4.98
C GLY A 122 12.79 -16.34 -5.89
N GLN A 123 11.95 -16.37 -6.92
CA GLN A 123 11.87 -15.31 -7.91
C GLN A 123 11.03 -14.14 -7.39
N THR A 124 11.70 -13.05 -7.01
CA THR A 124 11.08 -11.72 -7.02
C THR A 124 10.71 -11.41 -8.47
N MET A 125 9.45 -11.64 -8.82
CA MET A 125 8.99 -11.48 -10.21
C MET A 125 9.15 -10.03 -10.65
N SER A 126 10.09 -9.84 -11.58
CA SER A 126 10.63 -8.54 -11.95
C SER A 126 9.64 -7.77 -12.81
N CYS A 127 9.00 -6.77 -12.21
CA CYS A 127 8.31 -5.71 -12.94
C CYS A 127 9.28 -4.84 -13.77
N ALA A 128 10.60 -4.88 -13.52
CA ALA A 128 11.59 -4.17 -14.34
C ALA A 128 11.64 -4.68 -15.79
N SER A 129 11.35 -5.95 -16.03
CA SER A 129 11.22 -6.51 -17.38
C SER A 129 9.85 -6.23 -18.03
N GLN A 130 8.85 -5.87 -17.23
CA GLN A 130 7.47 -5.61 -17.67
C GLN A 130 7.21 -4.11 -17.96
N LEU A 131 8.08 -3.22 -17.46
CA LEU A 131 8.05 -1.77 -17.72
C LEU A 131 8.32 -1.36 -19.19
N GLN A 132 8.51 -2.31 -20.11
CA GLN A 132 8.69 -2.02 -21.55
C GLN A 132 7.38 -1.60 -22.24
N SER A 133 6.21 -1.96 -21.69
CA SER A 133 4.96 -1.26 -22.02
C SER A 133 4.93 0.08 -21.30
N LYS A 134 4.67 1.18 -22.03
CA LYS A 134 4.75 2.55 -21.53
C LYS A 134 3.75 2.83 -20.40
N LEU A 135 4.16 2.59 -19.16
CA LEU A 135 3.36 2.95 -17.99
C LEU A 135 3.29 4.48 -17.86
N VAL A 136 2.08 4.99 -17.63
CA VAL A 136 1.80 6.43 -17.55
C VAL A 136 1.49 6.81 -16.11
N CYS A 137 2.15 7.86 -15.61
CA CYS A 137 1.99 8.35 -14.25
C CYS A 137 0.53 8.79 -13.99
N PRO A 138 -0.15 8.21 -12.98
CA PRO A 138 -1.55 8.53 -12.69
C PRO A 138 -1.77 9.99 -12.23
N LEU A 139 -0.72 10.70 -11.79
CA LEU A 139 -0.82 12.09 -11.34
C LEU A 139 -0.48 13.11 -12.45
N CYS A 140 0.63 12.93 -13.17
CA CYS A 140 1.10 13.91 -14.17
C CYS A 140 0.97 13.47 -15.63
N ARG A 141 0.52 12.24 -15.89
CA ARG A 141 0.50 11.61 -17.24
C ARG A 141 1.85 11.50 -17.95
N GLY A 142 2.96 11.71 -17.22
CA GLY A 142 4.32 11.48 -17.72
C GLY A 142 4.71 10.00 -17.74
N GLU A 143 5.66 9.63 -18.59
CA GLU A 143 6.21 8.26 -18.66
C GLU A 143 6.86 7.85 -17.32
N ILE A 144 6.65 6.60 -16.90
CA ILE A 144 7.25 6.01 -15.70
C ILE A 144 8.49 5.20 -16.10
N PHE A 145 9.60 5.47 -15.42
CA PHE A 145 10.89 4.80 -15.64
C PHE A 145 11.26 3.79 -14.54
N GLY A 146 10.42 3.68 -13.50
CA GLY A 146 10.62 2.74 -12.40
C GLY A 146 9.91 3.18 -11.13
N TYR A 147 10.31 2.60 -10.00
CA TYR A 147 9.82 2.95 -8.67
C TYR A 147 10.95 2.81 -7.64
N ASN A 148 10.78 3.41 -6.47
CA ASN A 148 11.67 3.23 -5.34
C ASN A 148 10.88 3.12 -4.02
N VAL A 149 11.55 2.61 -3.01
CA VAL A 149 11.06 2.59 -1.62
C VAL A 149 11.63 3.80 -0.91
N VAL A 150 10.77 4.66 -0.36
CA VAL A 150 11.16 5.68 0.61
C VAL A 150 10.76 5.15 1.98
N GLU A 151 11.70 4.52 2.69
CA GLU A 151 11.39 3.75 3.90
C GLU A 151 10.76 4.61 5.03
N PRO A 152 11.20 5.86 5.31
CA PRO A 152 10.52 6.74 6.24
C PRO A 152 9.05 7.03 5.85
N ALA A 153 8.79 7.26 4.56
CA ALA A 153 7.44 7.52 4.04
C ALA A 153 6.55 6.27 4.18
N ARG A 154 7.10 5.09 3.88
CA ARG A 154 6.43 3.80 4.08
C ARG A 154 6.06 3.59 5.54
N GLN A 155 6.99 3.80 6.46
CA GLN A 155 6.75 3.64 7.90
C GLN A 155 5.64 4.59 8.37
N TYR A 156 5.71 5.86 7.97
CA TYR A 156 4.68 6.85 8.26
C TYR A 156 3.29 6.42 7.74
N MET A 157 3.18 6.03 6.46
CA MET A 157 1.89 5.64 5.86
C MET A 157 1.35 4.29 6.39
N ASN A 158 2.23 3.37 6.80
CA ASN A 158 1.84 2.09 7.43
C ASN A 158 1.26 2.28 8.83
N ASN A 159 1.68 3.33 9.55
CA ASN A 159 1.20 3.65 10.89
C ASN A 159 -0.17 4.37 10.89
N LYS A 160 -0.72 4.72 9.72
CA LYS A 160 -2.06 5.30 9.62
C LYS A 160 -3.14 4.24 9.80
N VAL A 161 -4.06 4.49 10.74
CA VAL A 161 -5.21 3.63 11.01
C VAL A 161 -6.22 3.68 9.87
N ARG A 162 -6.64 2.53 9.37
CA ARG A 162 -7.70 2.37 8.38
C ARG A 162 -8.57 1.15 8.63
N SER A 163 -9.77 1.17 8.05
CA SER A 163 -10.73 0.06 8.09
C SER A 163 -10.26 -1.14 7.25
N CYS A 164 -10.74 -2.32 7.61
CA CYS A 164 -10.63 -3.51 6.79
C CYS A 164 -11.32 -3.33 5.43
N SER A 165 -10.76 -3.90 4.36
CA SER A 165 -11.32 -3.83 3.01
C SER A 165 -12.41 -4.86 2.73
N SER A 166 -12.76 -5.71 3.71
CA SER A 166 -13.85 -6.68 3.60
C SER A 166 -15.19 -6.02 3.93
N GLU A 167 -16.16 -6.09 3.02
CA GLU A 167 -17.42 -5.34 3.09
C GLU A 167 -18.21 -5.51 4.39
N SER A 168 -18.17 -6.70 5.00
CA SER A 168 -18.84 -7.05 6.25
C SER A 168 -17.96 -6.92 7.51
N CYS A 169 -16.80 -6.26 7.42
CA CYS A 169 -15.85 -6.14 8.53
C CYS A 169 -15.67 -4.69 9.00
N HIS A 170 -15.82 -4.48 10.32
CA HIS A 170 -15.63 -3.17 10.97
C HIS A 170 -14.29 -3.04 11.72
N PHE A 171 -13.37 -4.00 11.56
CA PHE A 171 -12.03 -3.88 12.16
C PHE A 171 -11.26 -2.71 11.55
N SER A 172 -10.58 -1.92 12.38
CA SER A 172 -9.71 -0.83 11.95
C SER A 172 -8.37 -0.88 12.69
N GLY A 173 -7.27 -0.59 11.99
CA GLY A 173 -5.93 -0.60 12.57
C GLY A 173 -4.86 -0.13 11.60
N THR A 174 -3.60 -0.18 12.03
CA THR A 174 -2.42 0.04 11.18
C THR A 174 -2.25 -1.07 10.13
N TYR A 175 -1.37 -0.87 9.14
CA TYR A 175 -1.08 -1.90 8.13
C TYR A 175 -0.69 -3.26 8.74
N SER A 176 0.13 -3.25 9.79
CA SER A 176 0.59 -4.47 10.48
C SER A 176 -0.56 -5.22 11.16
N GLU A 177 -1.51 -4.48 11.73
CA GLU A 177 -2.68 -5.04 12.41
C GLU A 177 -3.71 -5.54 11.42
N LEU A 178 -4.01 -4.76 10.37
CA LEU A 178 -4.85 -5.19 9.23
C LEU A 178 -4.29 -6.46 8.58
N ARG A 179 -2.96 -6.55 8.39
CA ARG A 179 -2.28 -7.72 7.85
C ARG A 179 -2.38 -8.95 8.74
N ARG A 180 -2.46 -8.78 10.05
CA ARG A 180 -2.70 -9.87 11.01
C ARG A 180 -4.17 -10.29 10.99
N HIS A 181 -5.08 -9.32 11.10
CA HIS A 181 -6.53 -9.50 11.05
C HIS A 181 -7.00 -10.23 9.79
N ALA A 182 -6.59 -9.77 8.60
CA ALA A 182 -6.96 -10.40 7.33
C ALA A 182 -6.43 -11.83 7.19
N ARG A 183 -5.41 -12.23 7.97
CA ARG A 183 -4.90 -13.62 7.98
C ARG A 183 -5.69 -14.55 8.90
N SER A 184 -6.33 -14.04 9.95
CA SER A 184 -7.15 -14.83 10.88
C SER A 184 -8.63 -14.82 10.48
N GLU A 185 -9.21 -13.65 10.24
CA GLU A 185 -10.66 -13.49 10.01
C GLU A 185 -11.05 -13.66 8.54
N HIS A 186 -10.11 -13.42 7.61
CA HIS A 186 -10.37 -13.42 6.16
C HIS A 186 -9.40 -14.32 5.35
N PRO A 187 -9.09 -15.55 5.80
CA PRO A 187 -8.00 -16.37 5.23
C PRO A 187 -8.21 -16.72 3.75
N SER A 188 -9.47 -16.81 3.31
CA SER A 188 -9.87 -17.15 1.94
C SER A 188 -10.09 -15.93 1.03
N VAL A 189 -10.13 -14.71 1.58
CA VAL A 189 -10.40 -13.50 0.78
C VAL A 189 -9.14 -13.08 0.04
N ARG A 190 -9.27 -12.82 -1.26
CA ARG A 190 -8.16 -12.44 -2.15
C ARG A 190 -8.52 -11.24 -3.02
N PRO A 191 -8.44 -10.01 -2.50
CA PRO A 191 -8.92 -8.80 -3.20
C PRO A 191 -8.19 -8.47 -4.52
N SER A 192 -7.07 -9.14 -4.83
CA SER A 192 -6.37 -9.00 -6.11
C SER A 192 -6.81 -9.99 -7.19
N GLU A 193 -7.61 -11.01 -6.85
CA GLU A 193 -8.19 -11.96 -7.80
C GLU A 193 -9.54 -11.40 -8.25
N VAL A 194 -9.49 -10.50 -9.23
CA VAL A 194 -10.67 -10.05 -9.97
C VAL A 194 -10.86 -11.01 -11.14
N ASP A 195 -12.03 -11.62 -11.25
CA ASP A 195 -12.42 -12.47 -12.39
C ASP A 195 -12.52 -11.59 -13.66
N PRO A 196 -12.10 -12.08 -14.84
CA PRO A 196 -11.94 -11.27 -16.06
C PRO A 196 -13.26 -10.91 -16.76
#